data_AF-A0A1X1SZD4-F1
#
_entry.id   AF-A0A1X1SZD4-F1
#
_cell.length_a   1.000
_cell.length_b   1.000
_cell.length_c   1.000
_cell.angle_alpha   90.00
_cell.angle_beta   90.00
_cell.angle_gamma   90.00
#
_symmetry.space_group_name_H-M   'P 1'
#
loop_
_entity.id
_entity.type
_entity.pdbx_description
1 polymer ?
#
loop_
_entity_poly.entity_id
_entity_poly.type
_entity_poly.pdbx_seq_one_letter_code
_entity_poly.pdbx_strand_id
1 'polypeptide(L)'
;MTEIMIDPNVRVAGGLTFSGYEDVRGPMPVAGQHVLVREPEANLVAVGIVDRVDERDRLVYVAVDWTQLAPDRLPTPEQFLGILRSQTRPPFERLDAPAMSGTSARTA
;
A
#
# COMPACT_ATOMS: atom_id res chain seq x y z
N MET A 1 9.40 1.48 -1.33
CA MET A 1 8.08 2.07 -1.59
C MET A 1 8.31 3.51 -2.03
N THR A 2 7.69 3.97 -3.11
CA THR A 2 7.76 5.37 -3.57
C THR A 2 6.60 6.15 -2.96
N GLU A 3 6.90 7.33 -2.43
CA GLU A 3 5.91 8.30 -1.94
C GLU A 3 5.93 9.53 -2.86
N ILE A 4 4.76 10.10 -3.15
CA ILE A 4 4.59 11.30 -3.96
C ILE A 4 3.78 12.29 -3.14
N MET A 5 4.35 13.46 -2.87
CA MET A 5 3.62 14.56 -2.26
C MET A 5 2.75 15.24 -3.31
N ILE A 6 1.51 15.59 -2.98
CA ILE A 6 0.56 16.23 -3.89
C ILE A 6 -0.09 17.46 -3.25
N ASP A 7 -0.54 18.38 -4.10
CA ASP A 7 -1.49 19.42 -3.72
C ASP A 7 -2.91 19.00 -4.19
N PRO A 8 -3.89 18.84 -3.27
CA PRO A 8 -5.25 18.42 -3.60
C PRO A 8 -6.03 19.44 -4.45
N ASN A 9 -5.54 20.68 -4.52
CA ASN A 9 -6.09 21.74 -5.36
C ASN A 9 -5.59 21.66 -6.81
N VAL A 10 -4.47 20.98 -7.05
CA VAL A 10 -3.95 20.74 -8.40
C VAL A 10 -4.63 19.51 -8.99
N ARG A 11 -5.71 19.76 -9.75
CA ARG A 11 -6.46 18.71 -10.46
C ARG A 11 -6.41 18.94 -11.95
N VAL A 12 -6.26 17.87 -12.70
CA VAL A 12 -6.31 17.89 -14.16
C VAL A 12 -7.41 16.96 -14.68
N ALA A 13 -7.71 17.05 -15.97
CA ALA A 13 -8.74 16.24 -16.60
C ALA A 13 -8.52 14.73 -16.36
N GLY A 14 -9.62 13.98 -16.25
CA GLY A 14 -9.56 12.54 -16.00
C GLY A 14 -9.40 12.13 -14.53
N GLY A 15 -9.56 13.06 -13.59
CA GLY A 15 -9.46 12.76 -12.14
C GLY A 15 -8.03 12.60 -11.65
N LEU A 16 -7.05 13.05 -12.44
CA LEU A 16 -5.64 13.00 -12.11
C LEU A 16 -5.20 14.25 -11.33
N THR A 17 -4.06 14.12 -10.67
CA THR A 17 -3.22 15.22 -10.20
C THR A 17 -1.82 15.06 -10.80
N PHE A 18 -0.95 16.03 -10.60
CA PHE A 18 0.46 15.90 -10.93
C PHE A 18 1.32 16.46 -9.82
N SER A 19 2.57 15.99 -9.78
CA SER A 19 3.59 16.49 -8.87
C SER A 19 4.95 16.58 -9.56
N GLY A 20 5.81 17.46 -9.07
CA GLY A 20 7.18 17.60 -9.56
C GLY A 20 8.07 16.45 -9.09
N TYR A 21 9.20 16.24 -9.76
CA TYR A 21 10.17 15.21 -9.35
C TYR A 21 10.75 15.47 -7.94
N GLU A 22 10.83 16.73 -7.53
CA GLU A 22 11.26 17.17 -6.21
C GLU A 22 10.37 16.65 -5.07
N ASP A 23 9.12 16.34 -5.38
CA ASP A 23 8.10 15.88 -4.45
C ASP A 23 8.01 14.35 -4.38
N VAL A 24 8.84 13.66 -5.16
CA VAL A 24 8.99 12.20 -5.13
C VAL A 24 10.02 11.81 -4.07
N ARG A 25 9.61 10.96 -3.14
CA ARG A 25 10.48 10.34 -2.13
C ARG A 25 10.68 8.85 -2.44
N GLY A 26 11.94 8.47 -2.58
CA GLY A 26 12.34 7.11 -2.98
C GLY A 26 12.65 7.01 -4.48
N PRO A 27 12.63 5.79 -5.05
CA PRO A 27 12.86 5.58 -6.47
C PRO A 27 11.81 6.28 -7.35
N MET A 28 12.23 6.79 -8.51
CA MET A 28 11.31 7.36 -9.50
C MET A 28 10.28 6.29 -9.93
N PRO A 29 8.97 6.58 -9.85
CA PRO A 29 7.96 5.59 -10.18
C PRO A 29 7.84 5.41 -11.70
N VAL A 30 7.18 4.33 -12.12
CA VAL A 30 6.83 4.07 -13.53
C VAL A 30 5.32 4.02 -13.71
N ALA A 31 4.83 4.22 -14.94
CA ALA A 31 3.41 4.13 -15.25
C ALA A 31 2.81 2.78 -14.81
N GLY A 32 1.60 2.82 -14.24
CA GLY A 32 0.89 1.68 -13.66
C GLY A 32 1.34 1.28 -12.24
N GLN A 33 2.40 1.89 -11.70
CA GLN A 33 2.88 1.58 -10.36
C GLN A 33 1.96 2.17 -9.27
N HIS A 34 1.68 1.36 -8.24
CA HIS A 34 1.05 1.85 -7.01
C HIS A 34 2.07 2.62 -6.16
N VAL A 35 1.66 3.79 -5.69
CA VAL A 35 2.48 4.69 -4.88
C VAL A 35 1.72 5.15 -3.64
N LEU A 36 2.46 5.52 -2.60
CA LEU A 36 1.87 6.26 -1.48
C LEU A 36 1.74 7.71 -1.90
N VAL A 37 0.53 8.26 -1.83
CA VAL A 37 0.25 9.67 -2.10
C VAL A 37 0.09 10.35 -0.76
N ARG A 38 0.81 11.45 -0.55
CA ARG A 38 0.77 12.24 0.70
C ARG A 38 0.36 13.67 0.40
N GLU A 39 -0.58 14.18 1.18
CA GLU A 39 -0.88 15.60 1.28
C GLU A 39 -0.24 16.11 2.58
N PRO A 40 0.77 17.00 2.51
CA PRO A 40 1.61 17.32 3.65
C PRO A 40 0.96 18.29 4.67
N GLU A 41 0.06 19.18 4.25
CA GLU A 41 -0.49 20.23 5.12
C GLU A 41 -1.48 19.67 6.15
N ALA A 42 -2.38 18.79 5.73
CA ALA A 42 -3.32 18.08 6.61
C ALA A 42 -2.82 16.68 6.99
N ASN A 43 -1.61 16.31 6.57
CA ASN A 43 -0.97 15.01 6.82
C ASN A 43 -1.89 13.84 6.45
N LEU A 44 -2.41 13.87 5.22
CA LEU A 44 -3.30 12.85 4.68
C LEU A 44 -2.52 11.93 3.76
N VAL A 45 -2.90 10.66 3.70
CA VAL A 45 -2.34 9.66 2.80
C VAL A 45 -3.42 8.88 2.07
N ALA A 46 -3.11 8.43 0.86
CA ALA A 46 -3.88 7.46 0.11
C ALA A 46 -2.97 6.61 -0.78
N VAL A 47 -3.52 5.55 -1.37
CA VAL A 47 -2.88 4.85 -2.48
C VAL A 47 -3.22 5.58 -3.77
N GLY A 48 -2.21 5.84 -4.59
CA GLY A 48 -2.36 6.32 -5.95
C GLY A 48 -1.80 5.33 -6.96
N ILE A 49 -2.18 5.51 -8.22
CA ILE A 49 -1.62 4.79 -9.37
C ILE A 49 -0.98 5.82 -10.29
N VAL A 50 0.29 5.62 -10.63
CA VAL A 50 0.97 6.51 -11.60
C VAL A 50 0.35 6.31 -12.98
N ASP A 51 -0.19 7.38 -13.55
CA ASP A 51 -0.74 7.38 -14.91
C ASP A 51 0.39 7.44 -15.94
N ARG A 52 1.25 8.46 -15.82
CA ARG A 52 2.42 8.66 -16.67
C ARG A 52 3.49 9.49 -15.98
N VAL A 53 4.70 9.39 -16.51
CA VAL A 53 5.86 10.20 -16.12
C VAL A 53 6.27 11.03 -17.33
N ASP A 54 6.33 12.34 -17.17
CA ASP A 54 6.80 13.27 -18.18
C ASP A 54 8.25 13.68 -17.86
N GLU A 55 9.19 13.10 -18.60
CA GLU A 55 10.62 13.36 -18.40
C GLU A 55 11.05 14.75 -18.87
N ARG A 56 10.30 15.35 -19.80
CA ARG A 56 10.64 16.67 -20.36
C ARG A 56 10.31 17.76 -19.35
N ASP A 57 9.10 17.72 -18.82
CA ASP A 57 8.60 18.72 -17.88
C ASP A 57 8.87 18.32 -16.42
N ARG A 58 9.42 17.12 -16.21
CA ARG A 58 9.76 16.53 -14.91
C ARG A 58 8.54 16.45 -13.97
N LEU A 59 7.46 15.91 -14.51
CA LEU A 59 6.18 15.75 -13.82
C LEU A 59 5.80 14.27 -13.72
N VAL A 60 5.17 13.91 -12.61
CA VAL A 60 4.52 12.62 -12.42
C VAL A 60 3.02 12.84 -12.30
N TYR A 61 2.25 12.25 -13.21
CA TYR A 61 0.79 12.30 -13.17
C TYR A 61 0.26 11.07 -12.43
N VAL A 62 -0.66 11.29 -11.50
CA VAL A 62 -1.13 10.25 -10.57
C VAL A 62 -2.65 10.27 -10.51
N ALA A 63 -3.26 9.10 -10.65
CA ALA A 63 -4.65 8.87 -10.30
C ALA A 63 -4.73 8.60 -8.79
N VAL A 64 -5.53 9.38 -8.08
CA VAL A 64 -5.68 9.29 -6.62
C VAL A 64 -7.11 8.91 -6.29
N ASP A 65 -7.31 7.88 -5.47
CA ASP A 65 -8.61 7.64 -4.86
C ASP A 65 -8.83 8.61 -3.71
N TRP A 66 -9.39 9.78 -4.03
CA TRP A 66 -9.66 10.85 -3.08
C TRP A 66 -10.61 10.43 -1.96
N THR A 67 -11.42 9.39 -2.16
CA THR A 67 -12.36 8.89 -1.14
C THR A 67 -11.64 8.14 -0.02
N GLN A 68 -10.41 7.68 -0.30
CA GLN A 68 -9.55 6.96 0.65
C GLN A 68 -8.49 7.86 1.29
N LEU A 69 -8.47 9.15 0.97
CA LEU A 69 -7.57 10.12 1.60
C LEU A 69 -7.90 10.19 3.10
N ALA A 70 -6.98 9.74 3.94
CA ALA A 70 -7.18 9.63 5.38
C ALA A 70 -5.95 10.15 6.13
N PRO A 71 -6.09 10.64 7.37
CA PRO A 71 -4.94 11.07 8.14
C PRO A 71 -3.92 9.93 8.26
N ASP A 72 -2.64 10.26 8.09
CA ASP A 72 -1.52 9.36 8.36
C ASP A 72 -1.42 9.13 9.86
N ARG A 73 -2.33 8.29 10.37
CA ARG A 73 -2.39 7.93 11.77
C ARG A 73 -1.31 6.89 12.03
N LEU A 74 -0.24 7.33 12.69
CA LEU A 74 0.53 6.42 13.52
C LEU A 74 -0.46 5.76 14.50
N PRO A 75 -0.49 4.41 14.60
CA PRO A 75 -1.35 3.75 15.56
C PRO A 75 -1.05 4.29 16.95
N THR A 76 -2.08 4.55 17.75
CA THR A 76 -1.86 4.89 19.16
C THR A 76 -1.09 3.75 19.84
N PRO A 77 -0.35 4.00 20.94
CA PRO A 77 0.32 2.93 21.68
C PRO A 77 -0.61 1.74 22.00
N GLU A 78 -1.87 2.00 22.31
CA GLU A 78 -2.89 0.98 22.59
C GLU A 78 -3.25 0.18 21.34
N GLN A 79 -3.41 0.85 20.20
CA GLN A 79 -3.67 0.21 18.90
C GLN A 79 -2.47 -0.62 18.45
N PHE A 80 -1.25 -0.10 18.66
CA PHE A 80 -0.01 -0.80 18.37
C PHE A 80 0.14 -2.07 19.22
N LEU A 81 -0.13 -1.97 20.53
CA LEU A 81 -0.17 -3.13 21.43
C LEU A 81 -1.28 -4.13 21.04
N GLY A 82 -2.42 -3.65 20.56
CA GLY A 82 -3.49 -4.49 20.01
C GLY A 82 -3.06 -5.26 18.77
N ILE A 83 -2.37 -4.60 17.83
CA ILE A 83 -1.83 -5.22 16.61
C ILE A 83 -0.79 -6.29 16.98
N LEU A 84 0.15 -5.99 17.88
CA LEU A 84 1.14 -6.96 18.35
C LEU A 84 0.51 -8.19 19.01
N ARG A 85 -0.58 -8.00 19.78
CA ARG A 85 -1.33 -9.12 20.39
C ARG A 85 -2.12 -9.94 19.37
N SER A 86 -2.59 -9.31 18.29
CA SER A 86 -3.31 -10.00 17.21
C SER A 86 -2.40 -10.80 16.27
N GLN A 87 -1.10 -10.48 16.23
CA GLN A 87 -0.07 -11.19 15.46
C GLN A 87 0.41 -12.50 16.13
N THR A 88 -0.17 -12.89 17.27
CA THR A 88 0.08 -14.20 17.91
C THR A 88 -0.75 -15.32 17.28
N ARG A 89 -0.61 -15.54 15.97
CA ARG A 89 -0.71 -16.89 15.40
C ARG A 89 0.71 -17.33 15.04
N PRO A 90 1.22 -18.46 15.57
CA PRO A 90 2.56 -18.91 15.24
C PRO A 90 2.66 -19.23 13.73
N PRO A 91 3.75 -18.85 13.04
CA PRO A 91 3.88 -19.00 11.58
C PRO A 91 4.23 -20.43 11.13
N PHE A 92 4.05 -21.45 11.97
CA PHE A 92 4.37 -22.83 11.62
C PHE A 92 3.26 -23.78 12.04
N GLU A 93 2.11 -23.68 11.39
CA GLU A 93 1.27 -24.85 11.17
C GLU A 93 1.90 -25.61 9.99
N ARG A 94 2.61 -26.70 10.27
CA ARG A 94 3.23 -27.55 9.24
C ARG A 94 2.12 -28.09 8.32
N LEU A 95 2.14 -27.68 7.06
CA LEU A 95 1.50 -28.42 5.97
C LEU A 95 2.25 -29.73 5.73
N ASP A 96 1.47 -30.81 5.75
CA ASP A 96 1.63 -32.10 5.08
C ASP A 96 2.74 -33.10 5.48
N ALA A 97 2.29 -34.26 5.97
CA ALA A 97 2.78 -35.57 5.55
C ALA A 97 1.60 -36.57 5.51
N PRO A 98 1.62 -37.57 4.61
CA PRO A 98 0.47 -37.94 3.79
C PRO A 98 -0.46 -39.01 4.38
N ALA A 99 -1.68 -39.03 3.86
CA ALA A 99 -2.62 -40.12 3.98
C ALA A 99 -2.03 -41.42 3.40
N MET A 100 -1.93 -42.45 4.23
CA MET A 100 -1.86 -43.85 3.79
C MET A 100 -3.09 -44.56 4.35
N SER A 101 -4.09 -44.73 3.48
CA SER A 101 -5.24 -45.59 3.71
C SER A 101 -4.93 -47.04 3.32
N GLY A 102 -5.42 -47.98 4.14
CA GLY A 102 -5.57 -49.41 3.81
C GLY A 102 -4.49 -50.30 4.44
N THR A 103 -4.77 -51.40 5.13
CA THR A 103 -6.01 -52.20 5.22
C THR A 103 -5.91 -53.16 6.43
N SER A 104 -7.00 -53.23 7.20
CA SER A 104 -7.61 -54.37 7.92
C SER A 104 -6.71 -55.49 8.51
N ALA A 105 -6.85 -55.76 9.82
CA ALA A 105 -7.74 -56.83 10.30
C ALA A 105 -7.82 -56.89 11.83
N ARG A 106 -9.03 -57.24 12.29
CA ARG A 106 -9.48 -57.47 13.68
C ARG A 106 -8.87 -58.75 14.29
N THR A 107 -8.62 -58.65 15.60
CA THR A 107 -8.85 -59.62 16.70
C THR A 107 -8.88 -61.13 16.41
N ALA A 108 -7.99 -61.87 17.08
CA ALA A 108 -8.32 -62.72 18.24
C ALA A 108 -7.04 -62.97 19.06
#